data_AF-A0A7K1UFQ6-F1
#
_entry.id   AF-A0A7K1UFQ6-F1
#
_cell.length_a   1.000
_cell.length_b   1.000
_cell.length_c   1.000
_cell.angle_alpha   90.00
_cell.angle_beta   90.00
_cell.angle_gamma   90.00
#
_symmetry.space_group_name_H-M   'P 1'
#
loop_
_entity.id
_entity.type
_entity.pdbx_description
1 polymer ?
#
loop_
_entity_poly.entity_id
_entity_poly.type
_entity_poly.pdbx_seq_one_letter_code
_entity_poly.pdbx_strand_id
1 'polypeptide(L)'
;MAAWQVLDLLNYEGKVRTERGAFSIDGRRIPLESLSTALIGPKCSISSGVPHHAAKYDVVVLFCDWKGEPLSALLPWSDNTRTGARMQAQATLSEPRRKNAWMRVIKAKITSQGRTLEMAGKRREGQVPCSGVTGSPSCWVIMRLR
;
A
#
# COMPACT_ATOMS: atom_id res chain seq x y z
N MET A 1 12.73 -13.36 7.41
CA MET A 1 12.46 -12.98 5.99
C MET A 1 11.23 -12.08 6.00
N ALA A 2 11.24 -11.00 5.21
CA ALA A 2 10.08 -10.09 5.17
C ALA A 2 9.01 -10.67 4.23
N ALA A 3 7.76 -10.75 4.69
CA ALA A 3 6.62 -11.14 3.88
C ALA A 3 6.42 -10.14 2.71
N TRP A 4 6.25 -10.65 1.50
CA TRP A 4 6.24 -9.84 0.27
C TRP A 4 5.14 -10.23 -0.74
N GLN A 5 4.56 -11.42 -0.61
CA GLN A 5 3.62 -11.94 -1.59
C GLN A 5 2.24 -11.33 -1.41
N VAL A 6 1.62 -10.95 -2.53
CA VAL A 6 0.20 -10.59 -2.59
C VAL A 6 -0.57 -11.78 -3.09
N LEU A 7 -1.53 -12.25 -2.29
CA LEU A 7 -2.46 -13.30 -2.68
C LEU A 7 -3.68 -12.65 -3.34
N ASP A 8 -3.84 -12.87 -4.64
CA ASP A 8 -4.97 -12.34 -5.41
C ASP A 8 -6.08 -13.41 -5.54
N LEU A 9 -7.24 -13.15 -4.93
CA LEU A 9 -8.45 -13.97 -5.03
C LEU A 9 -9.64 -13.16 -5.56
N LEU A 10 -9.40 -12.12 -6.36
CA LEU A 10 -10.47 -11.29 -6.91
C LEU A 10 -11.45 -12.07 -7.79
N ASN A 11 -10.91 -12.94 -8.65
CA ASN A 11 -11.69 -13.79 -9.57
C ASN A 11 -11.82 -15.24 -9.07
N TYR A 12 -11.40 -15.51 -7.85
CA TYR A 12 -11.45 -16.86 -7.29
C TYR A 12 -12.85 -17.19 -6.78
N GLU A 13 -13.37 -18.34 -7.20
CA GLU A 13 -14.65 -18.88 -6.76
C GLU A 13 -14.38 -20.13 -5.91
N GLY A 14 -14.64 -20.05 -4.61
CA GLY A 14 -14.33 -21.16 -3.73
C GLY A 14 -14.26 -20.78 -2.26
N LYS A 15 -13.58 -21.62 -1.47
CA LYS A 15 -13.49 -21.48 -0.01
C LYS A 15 -12.04 -21.36 0.42
N VAL A 16 -11.71 -20.27 1.09
CA VAL A 16 -10.42 -20.11 1.78
C VAL A 16 -10.58 -20.58 3.21
N ARG A 17 -9.76 -21.56 3.59
CA ARG A 17 -9.68 -22.07 4.97
C ARG A 17 -8.31 -21.78 5.54
N THR A 18 -8.18 -21.93 6.84
CA THR A 18 -6.91 -21.84 7.55
C THR A 18 -6.44 -23.21 7.99
N GLU A 19 -5.17 -23.51 7.78
CA GLU A 19 -4.55 -24.76 8.18
C GLU A 19 -3.11 -24.52 8.66
N ARG A 20 -2.88 -24.66 9.98
CA ARG A 20 -1.54 -24.63 10.61
C ARG A 20 -0.62 -23.52 10.06
N GLY A 21 -1.03 -22.26 10.19
CA GLY A 21 -0.21 -21.12 9.76
C GLY A 21 -0.18 -20.87 8.25
N ALA A 22 -1.06 -21.53 7.48
CA ALA A 22 -1.23 -21.32 6.05
C ALA A 22 -2.71 -21.06 5.72
N PHE A 23 -2.96 -20.40 4.59
CA PHE A 23 -4.24 -20.46 3.91
C PHE A 23 -4.30 -21.72 3.04
N SER A 24 -5.41 -22.45 3.14
CA SER A 24 -5.70 -23.64 2.35
C SER A 24 -6.77 -23.28 1.31
N ILE A 25 -6.41 -23.40 0.05
CA ILE A 25 -7.22 -23.02 -1.12
C ILE A 25 -7.15 -24.19 -2.10
N ASP A 26 -8.27 -24.88 -2.33
CA ASP A 26 -8.36 -26.07 -3.18
C ASP A 26 -7.25 -27.11 -2.94
N GLY A 27 -6.94 -27.38 -1.68
CA GLY A 27 -5.91 -28.35 -1.27
C GLY A 27 -4.47 -27.82 -1.37
N ARG A 28 -4.26 -26.60 -1.87
CA ARG A 28 -2.96 -25.92 -1.86
C ARG A 28 -2.78 -25.13 -0.57
N ARG A 29 -1.61 -25.25 0.04
CA ARG A 29 -1.24 -24.52 1.26
C ARG A 29 -0.33 -23.35 0.91
N ILE A 30 -0.75 -22.15 1.28
CA ILE A 30 -0.01 -20.90 1.11
C ILE A 30 0.43 -20.42 2.50
N PRO A 31 1.73 -20.48 2.84
CA PRO A 31 2.23 -20.04 4.14
C PRO A 31 1.90 -18.57 4.42
N LEU A 32 1.40 -18.25 5.61
CA LEU A 32 1.05 -16.86 5.96
C LEU A 32 2.28 -15.98 6.17
N GLU A 33 3.41 -16.58 6.56
CA GLU A 33 4.68 -15.88 6.77
C GLU A 33 5.27 -15.26 5.48
N SER A 34 4.89 -15.76 4.31
CA SER A 34 5.31 -15.20 3.03
C SER A 34 4.35 -14.12 2.52
N LEU A 35 3.12 -14.09 3.02
CA LEU A 35 2.04 -13.21 2.59
C LEU A 35 2.11 -11.85 3.29
N SER A 36 2.06 -10.78 2.51
CA SER A 36 1.91 -9.41 3.02
C SER A 36 0.46 -8.94 2.98
N THR A 37 -0.26 -9.31 1.90
CA THR A 37 -1.63 -8.86 1.67
C THR A 37 -2.41 -9.92 0.90
N ALA A 38 -3.71 -10.06 1.20
CA ALA A 38 -4.64 -10.88 0.44
C ALA A 38 -5.81 -10.04 -0.08
N LEU A 39 -6.14 -10.17 -1.37
CA LEU A 39 -7.30 -9.54 -2.00
C LEU A 39 -8.41 -10.58 -2.11
N ILE A 40 -9.61 -10.26 -1.64
CA ILE A 40 -10.75 -11.19 -1.61
C ILE A 40 -11.89 -10.61 -2.44
N GLY A 41 -12.28 -11.32 -3.49
CA GLY A 41 -13.44 -10.99 -4.31
C GLY A 41 -14.77 -11.48 -3.72
N PRO A 42 -15.90 -11.00 -4.26
CA PRO A 42 -17.24 -11.27 -3.71
C PRO A 42 -17.69 -12.74 -3.84
N LYS A 43 -17.08 -13.50 -4.76
CA LYS A 43 -17.39 -14.93 -4.97
C LYS A 43 -16.55 -15.87 -4.11
N CYS A 44 -15.64 -15.32 -3.31
CA CYS A 44 -14.78 -16.07 -2.41
C CYS A 44 -15.42 -16.15 -1.02
N SER A 45 -15.60 -17.37 -0.51
CA SER A 45 -16.05 -17.61 0.87
C SER A 45 -14.85 -17.80 1.79
N ILE A 46 -14.83 -17.15 2.95
CA ILE A 46 -13.77 -17.33 3.95
C ILE A 46 -14.28 -18.03 5.21
N SER A 47 -13.45 -18.87 5.84
CA SER A 47 -13.73 -19.37 7.17
C SER A 47 -13.46 -18.29 8.23
N SER A 48 -14.10 -18.41 9.41
CA SER A 48 -13.84 -17.53 10.55
C SER A 48 -12.40 -17.59 11.08
N GLY A 49 -11.65 -18.63 10.75
CA GLY A 49 -10.23 -18.74 11.08
C GLY A 49 -9.34 -17.80 10.25
N VAL A 50 -9.74 -17.47 9.02
CA VAL A 50 -9.00 -16.57 8.12
C VAL A 50 -8.67 -15.22 8.77
N PRO A 51 -9.65 -14.44 9.29
CA PRO A 51 -9.37 -13.16 9.94
C PRO A 51 -8.46 -13.31 11.18
N HIS A 52 -8.66 -14.36 11.98
CA HIS A 52 -7.86 -14.61 13.18
C HIS A 52 -6.38 -14.88 12.84
N HIS A 53 -6.14 -15.76 11.87
CA HIS A 53 -4.78 -16.08 11.43
C HIS A 53 -4.14 -14.92 10.66
N ALA A 54 -4.88 -14.23 9.80
CA ALA A 54 -4.37 -13.06 9.08
C ALA A 54 -3.84 -12.00 10.06
N ALA A 55 -4.62 -11.69 11.10
CA ALA A 55 -4.22 -10.74 12.14
C ALA A 55 -2.97 -11.19 12.90
N LYS A 56 -2.87 -12.49 13.25
CA LYS A 56 -1.71 -13.06 13.96
C LYS A 56 -0.41 -12.98 13.16
N TYR A 57 -0.49 -13.13 11.84
CA TYR A 57 0.68 -13.14 10.94
C TYR A 57 0.96 -11.79 10.27
N ASP A 58 0.32 -10.69 10.72
CA ASP A 58 0.45 -9.34 10.13
C ASP A 58 0.12 -9.31 8.62
N VAL A 59 -0.88 -10.11 8.21
CA VAL A 59 -1.40 -10.14 6.84
C VAL A 59 -2.60 -9.21 6.75
N VAL A 60 -2.51 -8.19 5.89
CA VAL A 60 -3.63 -7.31 5.59
C VAL A 60 -4.57 -8.01 4.62
N VAL A 61 -5.87 -8.05 4.92
CA VAL A 61 -6.87 -8.61 4.00
C VAL A 61 -7.73 -7.48 3.46
N LEU A 62 -7.81 -7.36 2.14
CA LEU A 62 -8.65 -6.37 1.45
C LEU A 62 -9.84 -7.09 0.83
N PHE A 63 -11.04 -6.66 1.21
CA PHE A 63 -12.27 -7.10 0.57
C PHE A 63 -12.58 -6.16 -0.59
N CYS A 64 -12.71 -6.72 -1.78
CA CYS A 64 -12.93 -5.97 -3.00
C CYS A 64 -14.35 -6.17 -3.52
N ASP A 65 -14.89 -5.13 -4.13
CA ASP A 65 -16.17 -5.15 -4.82
C ASP A 65 -16.08 -5.93 -6.16
N TRP A 66 -17.20 -6.10 -6.85
CA TRP A 66 -17.27 -6.77 -8.16
C TRP A 66 -16.42 -6.11 -9.26
N LYS A 67 -16.04 -4.84 -9.07
CA LYS A 67 -15.10 -4.12 -9.95
C LYS A 67 -13.62 -4.40 -9.66
N GLY A 68 -13.33 -5.14 -8.59
CA GLY A 68 -11.97 -5.34 -8.07
C GLY A 68 -11.46 -4.17 -7.20
N GLU A 69 -12.32 -3.20 -6.87
CA GLU A 69 -11.97 -2.05 -6.04
C GLU A 69 -12.04 -2.43 -4.55
N PRO A 70 -11.02 -2.12 -3.72
CA PRO A 70 -11.05 -2.42 -2.30
C PRO A 70 -12.13 -1.59 -1.60
N LEU A 71 -13.10 -2.28 -0.99
CA LEU A 71 -14.21 -1.69 -0.25
C LEU A 71 -13.91 -1.61 1.25
N SER A 72 -13.29 -2.65 1.80
CA SER A 72 -12.95 -2.70 3.23
C SER A 72 -11.67 -3.49 3.46
N ALA A 73 -11.08 -3.31 4.63
CA ALA A 73 -9.83 -3.94 5.01
C ALA A 73 -9.94 -4.57 6.41
N LEU A 74 -9.40 -5.77 6.57
CA LEU A 74 -9.08 -6.33 7.86
C LEU A 74 -7.67 -5.91 8.24
N LEU A 75 -7.60 -5.17 9.34
CA LEU A 75 -6.35 -4.65 9.88
C LEU A 75 -6.18 -5.18 11.32
N PRO A 76 -5.04 -5.80 11.65
CA PRO A 76 -4.78 -6.22 13.03
C PRO A 76 -4.67 -5.01 13.95
N TRP A 77 -5.33 -5.09 15.11
CA TRP A 77 -5.21 -4.08 16.18
C TRP A 77 -4.13 -4.39 17.21
N SER A 78 -3.38 -5.48 17.03
CA SER A 78 -2.30 -5.81 17.95
C SER A 78 -1.08 -4.91 17.70
N ASP A 79 -0.57 -4.29 18.77
CA ASP A 79 0.63 -3.45 18.74
C ASP A 79 1.90 -4.23 18.38
N ASN A 80 1.92 -5.54 18.63
CA ASN A 80 3.04 -6.44 18.32
C ASN A 80 3.12 -6.81 16.83
N THR A 81 2.42 -6.09 15.97
CA THR A 81 2.46 -6.25 14.52
C THR A 81 3.15 -5.06 13.87
N ARG A 82 3.78 -5.27 12.71
CA ARG A 82 4.39 -4.17 11.96
C ARG A 82 3.34 -3.19 11.47
N THR A 83 2.12 -3.64 11.15
CA THR A 83 0.99 -2.76 10.80
C THR A 83 0.56 -1.90 11.99
N GLY A 84 0.40 -2.49 13.17
CA GLY A 84 0.07 -1.77 14.41
C GLY A 84 1.14 -0.73 14.79
N ALA A 85 2.41 -1.12 14.77
CA ALA A 85 3.53 -0.20 15.03
C ALA A 85 3.56 0.99 14.05
N ARG A 86 3.22 0.76 12.77
CA ARG A 86 3.09 1.84 11.76
C ARG A 86 1.91 2.76 12.07
N MET A 87 0.75 2.21 12.42
CA MET A 87 -0.43 2.99 12.78
C MET A 87 -0.16 3.87 14.01
N GLN A 88 0.46 3.31 15.03
CA GLN A 88 0.84 4.04 16.24
C GLN A 88 1.88 5.13 15.94
N ALA A 89 2.90 4.81 15.13
CA ALA A 89 3.88 5.80 14.69
C ALA A 89 3.21 6.94 13.91
N GLN A 90 2.26 6.64 13.03
CA GLN A 90 1.50 7.65 12.28
C GLN A 90 0.62 8.51 13.19
N ALA A 91 -0.06 7.89 14.17
CA ALA A 91 -0.94 8.60 15.11
C ALA A 91 -0.17 9.55 16.03
N THR A 92 1.04 9.16 16.44
CA THR A 92 1.88 9.93 17.38
C THR A 92 2.83 10.91 16.70
N LEU A 93 2.74 11.09 15.37
CA LEU A 93 3.55 12.07 14.64
C LEU A 93 3.31 13.50 15.15
N SER A 94 4.40 14.20 15.49
CA SER A 94 4.32 15.61 15.83
C SER A 94 3.89 16.46 14.63
N GLU A 95 3.23 17.58 14.91
CA GLU A 95 2.73 18.49 13.88
C GLU A 95 3.84 19.00 12.92
N PRO A 96 5.06 19.36 13.38
CA PRO A 96 6.16 19.69 12.46
C PRO A 96 6.55 18.54 11.54
N ARG A 97 6.58 17.30 12.06
CA ARG A 97 6.91 16.11 11.25
C ARG A 97 5.82 15.81 10.23
N ARG A 98 4.55 15.96 10.61
CA ARG A 98 3.40 15.81 9.70
C ARG A 98 3.47 16.81 8.53
N LYS A 99 3.73 18.09 8.82
CA LYS A 99 3.91 19.14 7.80
C LYS A 99 5.08 18.83 6.85
N ASN A 100 6.22 18.42 7.41
CA ASN A 100 7.39 18.04 6.62
C ASN A 100 7.14 16.81 5.74
N ALA A 101 6.46 15.78 6.28
CA ALA A 101 6.09 14.59 5.51
C ALA A 101 5.13 14.94 4.36
N TRP A 102 4.11 15.75 4.63
CA TRP A 102 3.18 16.22 3.61
C TRP A 102 3.88 17.00 2.50
N MET A 103 4.75 17.97 2.85
CA MET A 103 5.53 18.73 1.86
C MET A 103 6.34 17.80 0.94
N ARG A 104 6.98 16.75 1.50
CA ARG A 104 7.76 15.78 0.73
C ARG A 104 6.88 14.99 -0.25
N VAL A 105 5.70 14.57 0.18
CA VAL A 105 4.72 13.87 -0.69
C VAL A 105 4.29 14.78 -1.85
N ILE A 106 4.00 16.05 -1.59
CA ILE A 106 3.61 17.01 -2.63
C ILE A 106 4.76 17.28 -3.62
N LYS A 107 5.99 17.49 -3.13
CA LYS A 107 7.16 17.67 -4.00
C LYS A 107 7.39 16.45 -4.89
N ALA A 108 7.27 15.24 -4.33
CA ALA A 108 7.38 14.00 -5.09
C ALA A 108 6.27 13.88 -6.16
N LYS A 109 5.02 14.22 -5.80
CA LYS A 109 3.89 14.23 -6.74
C LYS A 109 4.15 15.15 -7.93
N ILE A 110 4.56 16.40 -7.69
CA ILE A 110 4.83 17.38 -8.75
C ILE A 110 5.97 16.88 -9.66
N THR A 111 7.03 16.34 -9.07
CA THR A 111 8.17 15.78 -9.82
C THR A 111 7.73 14.62 -10.71
N SER A 112 6.93 13.70 -10.18
CA SER A 112 6.39 12.58 -10.96
C SER A 112 5.45 13.03 -12.06
N GLN A 113 4.59 14.04 -11.82
CA GLN A 113 3.72 14.62 -12.84
C GLN A 113 4.49 15.25 -13.99
N GLY A 114 5.60 15.96 -13.70
CA GLY A 114 6.50 16.49 -14.73
C GLY A 114 7.08 15.38 -15.60
N ARG A 115 7.58 14.31 -14.98
CA ARG A 115 8.10 13.13 -15.70
C ARG A 115 7.02 12.46 -16.56
N THR A 116 5.81 12.29 -16.05
CA THR A 116 4.69 11.74 -16.84
C THR A 116 4.39 12.60 -18.08
N LEU A 117 4.43 13.92 -17.95
CA LEU A 117 4.20 14.83 -19.09
C LEU A 117 5.33 14.78 -20.13
N GLU A 118 6.58 14.68 -19.68
CA GLU A 118 7.74 14.46 -20.55
C GLU A 118 7.61 13.15 -21.33
N MET A 119 7.29 12.06 -20.64
CA MET A 119 7.07 10.74 -21.25
C MET A 119 5.88 10.71 -22.21
N ALA A 120 4.83 11.49 -21.93
CA ALA A 120 3.66 11.61 -22.81
C ALA A 120 3.88 12.55 -24.02
N GLY A 121 5.09 13.09 -24.20
CA GLY A 121 5.41 14.01 -25.30
C GLY A 121 4.73 15.38 -25.19
N LYS A 122 4.13 15.72 -24.04
CA LYS A 122 3.42 16.98 -23.79
C LYS A 122 4.31 18.04 -23.13
N ARG A 123 5.61 17.98 -23.39
CA ARG A 123 6.57 18.94 -22.82
C ARG A 123 6.28 20.32 -23.39
N ARG A 124 5.99 21.30 -22.52
CA ARG A 124 5.91 22.70 -22.95
C ARG A 124 7.32 23.21 -23.27
N GLU A 125 7.46 23.83 -24.43
CA GLU A 125 8.63 24.67 -24.77
C GLU A 125 8.82 25.71 -23.65
N GLY A 126 9.94 25.62 -22.93
CA GLY A 126 10.29 26.54 -21.82
C GLY A 126 10.35 25.92 -20.42
N GLN A 127 10.06 24.63 -20.23
CA GLN A 127 10.21 23.99 -18.91
C GLN A 127 11.64 23.49 -18.69
N VAL A 128 12.36 24.13 -17.77
CA VAL A 128 13.73 23.79 -17.36
C VAL A 128 13.77 22.34 -16.85
N PRO A 129 14.71 21.50 -17.30
CA PRO A 129 14.82 20.12 -16.81
C PRO A 129 15.07 20.11 -15.30
N CYS A 130 14.21 19.44 -14.53
CA CYS A 130 14.48 19.11 -13.13
C CYS A 130 15.54 18.00 -12.98
N SER A 131 16.19 17.57 -14.07
CA SER A 131 17.13 16.45 -14.11
C SER A 131 18.52 16.76 -13.55
N GLY A 132 18.69 17.85 -12.79
CA GLY A 132 19.97 18.27 -12.22
C GLY A 132 20.05 18.36 -10.70
N VAL A 133 19.04 17.92 -9.93
CA VAL A 133 19.07 18.04 -8.46
C VAL A 133 19.69 16.80 -7.81
N THR A 134 20.96 16.55 -8.12
CA THR A 134 21.86 15.82 -7.21
C THR A 134 22.66 16.86 -6.42
N GLY A 135 22.13 17.27 -5.26
CA GLY A 135 22.97 17.82 -4.19
C GLY A 135 23.13 19.35 -4.07
N SER A 136 22.06 20.16 -4.14
CA SER A 136 22.14 21.54 -3.62
C SER A 136 20.82 22.01 -2.96
N PRO A 137 20.82 22.61 -1.74
CA PRO A 137 19.60 22.92 -0.99
C PRO A 137 18.87 24.20 -1.44
N SER A 138 19.38 24.91 -2.45
CA SER A 138 18.96 26.25 -2.82
C SER A 138 18.32 26.30 -4.21
N CYS A 139 17.15 25.68 -4.36
CA CYS A 139 16.26 26.02 -5.47
C CYS A 139 14.81 26.07 -4.98
N TRP A 140 14.56 27.03 -4.09
CA TRP A 140 13.23 27.47 -3.74
C TRP A 140 12.74 28.44 -4.82
N VAL A 141 12.31 27.93 -5.96
CA VAL A 141 11.50 28.75 -6.87
C VAL A 141 10.06 28.64 -6.41
N ILE A 142 9.69 29.55 -5.52
CA ILE A 142 8.31 29.98 -5.32
C ILE A 142 7.84 30.50 -6.68
N MET A 143 7.02 29.71 -7.37
CA MET A 143 6.32 30.15 -8.56
C MET A 143 5.27 31.16 -8.10
N ARG A 144 5.65 32.43 -8.19
CA ARG A 144 4.79 33.60 -8.05
C ARG A 144 3.73 33.52 -9.16
N LEU A 145 2.60 32.91 -8.85
CA LEU A 145 1.38 33.12 -9.62
C LEU A 145 0.96 34.57 -9.39
N ARG A 146 0.82 35.32 -10.48
CA ARG A 146 0.00 36.53 -10.50
C ARG A 146 -1.43 36.18 -10.10
#